data_AF-C7LWG1-F1
#
_entry.id   AF-C7LWG1-F1
#
_cell.length_a   1.000
_cell.length_b   1.000
_cell.length_c   1.000
_cell.angle_alpha   90.00
_cell.angle_beta   90.00
_cell.angle_gamma   90.00
#
_symmetry.space_group_name_H-M   'P 1'
#
loop_
_entity.id
_entity.type
_entity.pdbx_description
1 polymer ?
#
loop_
_entity_poly.entity_id
_entity_poly.type
_entity_poly.pdbx_seq_one_letter_code
_entity_poly.pdbx_strand_id
1 'polypeptide(L)'
;MSAFEQELEATGELLKNVKVTKELARAYARSLAWFREKRAELEAAGWRVDELYRIGTLAFPYSEWGPGWMTLWNNDKCSPRLGRRGEIEFVLHEAGGEVVQSCRLDKSFLS
;
A
#
# COMPACT_ATOMS: atom_id res chain seq x y z
N MET A 1 -1.28 15.74 14.57
CA MET A 1 -1.42 14.55 13.71
C MET A 1 -2.70 14.68 12.90
N SER A 2 -2.64 14.47 11.59
CA SER A 2 -3.84 14.45 10.74
C SER A 2 -4.66 13.18 11.02
N ALA A 3 -5.92 13.15 10.60
CA ALA A 3 -6.76 11.94 10.68
C ALA A 3 -6.12 10.77 9.94
N PHE A 4 -5.55 11.04 8.76
CA PHE A 4 -4.80 10.05 7.99
C PHE A 4 -3.62 9.46 8.78
N GLU A 5 -2.84 10.29 9.47
CA GLU A 5 -1.71 9.82 10.26
C GLU A 5 -2.16 8.94 11.44
N GLN A 6 -3.24 9.32 12.13
CA GLN A 6 -3.80 8.50 13.22
C GLN A 6 -4.34 7.16 12.71
N GLU A 7 -5.04 7.17 11.58
CA GLU A 7 -5.53 5.96 10.94
C GLU A 7 -4.38 5.07 10.50
N LEU A 8 -3.32 5.65 9.93
CA LEU A 8 -2.15 4.93 9.47
C LEU A 8 -1.44 4.23 10.65
N GLU A 9 -1.30 4.89 11.80
CA GLU A 9 -0.79 4.25 13.03
C GLU A 9 -1.68 3.11 13.51
N ALA A 10 -3.01 3.29 13.45
CA ALA A 10 -3.97 2.27 13.89
C ALA A 10 -3.93 0.98 13.06
N THR A 11 -3.37 1.02 11.84
CA THR A 11 -3.23 -0.19 11.00
C THR A 11 -2.32 -1.26 11.60
N GLY A 12 -1.54 -0.94 12.64
CA GLY A 12 -0.72 -1.92 13.37
C GLY A 12 -1.55 -3.04 14.00
N GLU A 13 -2.81 -2.79 14.30
CA GLU A 13 -3.75 -3.80 14.80
C GLU A 13 -3.98 -4.94 13.80
N LEU A 14 -3.82 -4.70 12.50
CA LEU A 14 -3.99 -5.72 11.44
C LEU A 14 -2.96 -6.85 11.59
N LEU A 15 -1.78 -6.57 12.14
CA LEU A 15 -0.72 -7.57 12.37
C LEU A 15 -1.09 -8.65 13.39
N LYS A 16 -2.10 -8.42 14.24
CA LYS A 16 -2.58 -9.40 15.22
C LYS A 16 -3.35 -10.56 14.58
N ASN A 17 -3.71 -10.45 13.31
CA ASN A 17 -4.47 -11.47 12.62
C ASN A 17 -3.60 -12.68 12.25
N VAL A 18 -4.09 -13.88 12.58
CA VAL A 18 -3.39 -15.16 12.35
C VAL A 18 -3.06 -15.45 10.88
N LYS A 19 -3.75 -14.80 9.93
CA LYS A 19 -3.48 -14.93 8.50
C LYS A 19 -2.31 -14.08 8.00
N VAL A 20 -1.79 -13.16 8.82
CA VAL A 20 -0.61 -12.36 8.48
C VAL A 20 0.64 -13.22 8.62
N THR A 21 1.24 -13.56 7.48
CA THR A 21 2.51 -14.27 7.45
C THR A 21 3.66 -13.32 7.82
N LYS A 22 4.83 -13.89 8.14
CA LYS A 22 6.05 -13.09 8.40
C LYS A 22 6.43 -12.20 7.22
N GLU A 23 6.20 -12.65 5.99
CA GLU A 23 6.50 -11.88 4.79
C GLU A 23 5.55 -10.69 4.64
N LEU A 24 4.26 -10.90 4.90
CA LEU A 24 3.25 -9.84 4.92
C LEU A 24 3.52 -8.82 6.03
N ALA A 25 3.95 -9.26 7.21
CA ALA A 25 4.34 -8.35 8.30
C ALA A 25 5.55 -7.47 7.91
N ARG A 26 6.51 -8.01 7.15
CA ARG A 26 7.65 -7.24 6.62
C ARG A 26 7.20 -6.24 5.55
N ALA A 27 6.32 -6.67 4.64
CA ALA A 27 5.76 -5.80 3.62
C ALA A 27 5.00 -4.63 4.26
N TYR A 28 4.17 -4.92 5.27
CA TYR A 28 3.47 -3.93 6.07
C TYR A 28 4.42 -2.92 6.72
N ALA A 29 5.49 -3.38 7.38
CA ALA A 29 6.41 -2.47 8.06
C ALA A 29 7.11 -1.51 7.09
N ARG A 30 7.48 -2.00 5.91
CA ARG A 30 8.12 -1.20 4.85
C ARG A 30 7.14 -0.26 4.17
N SER A 31 5.93 -0.73 3.87
CA SER A 31 4.88 0.10 3.29
C SER A 31 4.44 1.19 4.25
N LEU A 32 4.28 0.89 5.54
CA LEU A 32 3.95 1.87 6.58
C LEU A 32 4.99 2.98 6.66
N ALA A 33 6.28 2.63 6.67
CA ALA A 33 7.36 3.62 6.69
C ALA A 33 7.30 4.54 5.45
N TRP A 34 7.09 3.96 4.28
CA TRP A 34 6.98 4.72 3.04
C TRP A 34 5.70 5.58 2.97
N PHE A 35 4.55 5.06 3.40
CA PHE A 35 3.29 5.81 3.47
C PHE A 35 3.38 7.00 4.42
N ARG A 36 4.09 6.87 5.55
CA ARG A 36 4.38 8.00 6.45
C ARG A 36 5.19 9.08 5.76
N GLU A 37 6.24 8.68 5.03
CA GLU A 37 7.08 9.62 4.27
C GLU A 37 6.27 10.35 3.18
N LYS A 38 5.39 9.63 2.49
CA LYS A 38 4.60 10.12 1.35
C LYS A 38 3.20 10.60 1.72
N ARG A 39 2.90 10.76 3.01
CA ARG A 39 1.53 11.01 3.51
C ARG A 39 0.83 12.17 2.80
N ALA A 40 1.51 13.31 2.65
CA ALA A 40 0.90 14.51 2.09
C ALA A 40 0.58 14.35 0.60
N GLU A 41 1.45 13.64 -0.12
CA GLU A 41 1.27 13.35 -1.55
C GLU A 41 0.14 12.33 -1.75
N LEU A 42 0.05 11.32 -0.88
CA LEU A 42 -1.02 10.31 -0.87
C LEU A 42 -2.39 10.93 -0.54
N GLU A 43 -2.45 11.77 0.49
CA GLU A 43 -3.66 12.54 0.86
C GLU A 43 -4.10 13.44 -0.30
N ALA A 44 -3.16 14.17 -0.93
CA ALA A 44 -3.46 15.02 -2.08
C ALA A 44 -3.92 14.24 -3.33
N ALA A 45 -3.43 13.01 -3.50
CA ALA A 45 -3.86 12.09 -4.55
C ALA A 45 -5.23 11.44 -4.27
N GLY A 46 -5.78 11.62 -3.07
CA GLY A 46 -7.09 11.10 -2.68
C GLY A 46 -7.07 9.66 -2.17
N TRP A 47 -5.90 9.12 -1.80
CA TRP A 47 -5.81 7.86 -1.09
C TRP A 47 -6.40 8.00 0.32
N ARG A 48 -7.17 7.00 0.73
CA ARG A 48 -7.52 6.79 2.13
C ARG A 48 -6.70 5.63 2.72
N VAL A 49 -6.50 5.65 4.04
CA VAL A 49 -5.73 4.61 4.73
C VAL A 49 -6.37 3.24 4.60
N ASP A 50 -7.71 3.17 4.61
CA ASP A 50 -8.40 1.92 4.35
C ASP A 50 -8.05 1.36 2.98
N GLU A 51 -8.04 2.17 1.92
CA GLU A 51 -7.68 1.79 0.54
C GLU A 51 -6.21 1.35 0.39
N LEU A 52 -5.31 1.86 1.23
CA LEU A 52 -3.91 1.43 1.25
C LEU A 52 -3.74 -0.01 1.76
N TYR A 53 -4.65 -0.51 2.59
CA TYR A 53 -4.54 -1.86 3.17
C TYR A 53 -5.72 -2.78 2.81
N ARG A 54 -6.82 -2.25 2.24
CA ARG A 54 -8.07 -2.93 1.91
C ARG A 54 -8.71 -2.30 0.67
N ILE A 55 -8.85 -3.05 -0.42
CA ILE A 55 -9.45 -2.55 -1.66
C ILE A 55 -10.96 -2.83 -1.73
N GLY A 56 -11.44 -3.93 -1.15
CA GLY A 56 -12.87 -4.29 -1.15
C GLY A 56 -13.64 -3.80 0.08
N THR A 57 -14.96 -3.98 0.05
CA THR A 57 -15.91 -3.48 1.06
C THR A 57 -15.91 -4.24 2.38
N LEU A 58 -15.33 -5.44 2.42
CA LEU A 58 -15.29 -6.26 3.64
C LEU A 58 -14.15 -5.82 4.58
N ALA A 59 -14.30 -6.13 5.87
CA ALA A 59 -13.21 -5.95 6.81
C ALA A 59 -12.07 -6.94 6.51
N PHE A 60 -10.83 -6.52 6.77
CA PHE A 60 -9.70 -7.44 6.81
C PHE A 60 -9.99 -8.60 7.80
N PRO A 61 -9.70 -9.86 7.45
CA PRO A 61 -8.96 -10.34 6.29
C PRO A 61 -9.85 -10.87 5.14
N TYR A 62 -11.12 -10.48 5.08
CA TYR A 62 -12.11 -11.00 4.13
C TYR A 62 -12.20 -10.18 2.83
N SER A 63 -11.42 -9.11 2.71
CA SER A 63 -11.39 -8.21 1.58
C SER A 63 -10.12 -8.35 0.76
N GLU A 64 -10.15 -7.82 -0.47
CA GLU A 64 -8.97 -7.70 -1.31
C GLU A 64 -7.91 -6.86 -0.61
N TRP A 65 -6.67 -7.31 -0.72
CA TRP A 65 -5.54 -6.77 0.03
C TRP A 65 -5.01 -5.54 -0.71
N GLY A 66 -4.92 -4.43 0.00
CA GLY A 66 -4.39 -3.18 -0.55
C GLY A 66 -2.89 -3.20 -0.84
N PRO A 67 -2.38 -2.13 -1.50
CA PRO A 67 -0.97 -2.02 -1.89
C PRO A 67 -0.01 -2.16 -0.70
N GLY A 68 -0.42 -1.82 0.51
CA GLY A 68 0.36 -1.95 1.74
C GLY A 68 0.78 -3.38 2.08
N TRP A 69 0.18 -4.39 1.46
CA TRP A 69 0.48 -5.80 1.66
C TRP A 69 1.29 -6.46 0.54
N MET A 70 1.60 -5.73 -0.53
CA MET A 70 2.29 -6.31 -1.67
C MET A 70 3.71 -6.77 -1.30
N THR A 71 4.07 -7.99 -1.66
CA THR A 71 5.41 -8.52 -1.35
C THR A 71 6.52 -7.79 -2.10
N LEU A 72 6.19 -6.97 -3.12
CA LEU A 72 7.11 -6.05 -3.78
C LEU A 72 7.83 -5.09 -2.82
N TRP A 73 7.21 -4.72 -1.68
CA TRP A 73 7.89 -3.95 -0.65
C TRP A 73 9.14 -4.64 -0.09
N ASN A 74 9.19 -5.97 -0.15
CA ASN A 74 10.31 -6.78 0.33
C ASN A 74 11.37 -7.04 -0.75
N ASN A 75 11.11 -6.67 -2.01
CA ASN A 75 12.04 -6.87 -3.12
C ASN A 75 13.07 -5.74 -3.15
N ASP A 76 14.35 -6.11 -3.09
CA ASP A 76 15.49 -5.19 -3.07
C ASP A 76 15.74 -4.49 -4.42
N LYS A 77 15.27 -5.08 -5.52
CA LYS A 77 15.27 -4.47 -6.86
C LYS A 77 14.05 -3.58 -7.10
N CYS A 78 13.15 -3.46 -6.14
CA CYS A 78 11.94 -2.68 -6.26
C CYS A 78 12.10 -1.30 -5.62
N SER A 79 11.90 -0.25 -6.42
CA SER A 79 11.89 1.14 -5.99
C SER A 79 10.46 1.70 -6.06
N PRO A 80 9.73 1.78 -4.94
CA PRO A 80 8.39 2.36 -4.93
C PRO A 80 8.44 3.89 -5.09
N ARG A 81 7.55 4.44 -5.92
CA ARG A 81 7.38 5.89 -6.12
C ARG A 81 5.91 6.25 -6.31
N LEU A 82 5.61 7.54 -6.26
CA LEU A 82 4.32 8.05 -6.71
C LEU A 82 4.37 8.38 -8.20
N GLY A 83 3.40 7.86 -8.94
CA GLY A 83 3.18 8.18 -10.34
C GLY A 83 2.57 9.58 -10.51
N ARG A 84 2.45 10.03 -11.77
CA ARG A 84 2.04 11.40 -12.10
C ARG A 84 0.59 11.71 -11.70
N ARG A 85 -0.25 10.71 -11.52
CA ARG A 85 -1.66 10.83 -11.11
C ARG A 85 -1.86 10.41 -9.65
N GLY A 86 -0.77 10.25 -8.90
CA GLY A 86 -0.82 9.81 -7.51
C GLY A 86 -1.02 8.31 -7.33
N GLU A 87 -0.89 7.51 -8.39
CA GLU A 87 -0.82 6.05 -8.28
C GLU A 87 0.47 5.62 -7.55
N ILE A 88 0.42 4.49 -6.86
CA ILE A 88 1.63 3.91 -6.27
C ILE A 88 2.27 3.02 -7.34
N GLU A 89 3.48 3.36 -7.75
CA GLU A 89 4.25 2.61 -8.75
C GLU A 89 5.37 1.83 -8.07
N PHE A 90 5.38 0.52 -8.27
CA PHE A 90 6.50 -0.36 -7.94
C PHE A 90 7.37 -0.52 -9.19
N VAL A 91 8.57 0.08 -9.18
CA VAL A 91 9.52 -0.02 -10.29
C VAL A 91 10.51 -1.14 -9.99
N LEU A 92 10.42 -2.23 -10.73
CA LEU A 92 11.35 -3.36 -10.68
C LEU A 92 12.46 -3.15 -11.71
N HIS A 93 13.70 -3.07 -11.24
CA HIS A 93 14.88 -2.95 -12.11
C HIS A 93 15.40 -4.34 -12.48
N GLU A 94 15.05 -4.81 -13.67
CA GLU A 94 15.50 -6.11 -14.21
C GLU A 94 16.63 -5.92 -15.22
N ALA A 95 17.38 -6.99 -15.52
CA ALA A 95 18.54 -6.92 -16.41
C ALA A 95 18.22 -6.41 -17.84
N GLY A 96 16.95 -6.52 -18.26
CA GLY A 96 16.45 -6.07 -19.57
C GLY A 96 15.71 -4.74 -19.55
N GLY A 97 15.60 -4.05 -18.41
CA GLY A 97 14.88 -2.78 -18.28
C GLY A 97 14.02 -2.70 -17.02
N GLU A 98 13.12 -1.71 -16.99
CA GLU A 98 12.23 -1.46 -15.86
C GLU A 98 10.83 -2.06 -16.11
N VAL A 99 10.32 -2.79 -15.12
CA VAL A 99 8.91 -3.21 -15.07
C VAL A 99 8.20 -2.36 -14.04
N VAL A 100 7.15 -1.64 -14.46
CA VAL A 100 6.37 -0.79 -13.56
C VAL A 100 5.02 -1.43 -13.28
N GLN A 101 4.74 -1.72 -12.01
CA GLN A 101 3.43 -2.14 -11.55
C GLN A 101 2.75 -0.99 -10.81
N SER A 102 1.62 -0.51 -11.35
CA SER A 102 0.88 0.62 -10.78
C SER A 102 -0.36 0.17 -10.04
N CYS A 103 -0.50 0.59 -8.78
CA CYS A 103 -1.74 0.50 -8.01
C CYS A 103 -2.50 1.82 -8.15
N ARG A 104 -3.66 1.76 -8.79
CA ARG A 104 -4.52 2.92 -9.05
C ARG A 104 -5.75 2.91 -8.16
N LEU A 105 -6.17 4.10 -7.76
CA LEU A 105 -7.51 4.35 -7.23
C LEU A 105 -8.52 4.29 -8.37
N ASP A 106 -8.92 3.09 -8.77
CA ASP A 106 -10.03 2.94 -9.71
C ASP A 106 -11.30 2.64 -8.91
N LYS A 107 -12.14 3.67 -8.73
CA LYS A 107 -13.40 3.56 -7.98
C LYS A 107 -14.52 2.89 -8.81
N SER A 108 -14.23 2.45 -10.04
CA SER A 108 -15.21 1.88 -10.96
C SER A 108 -15.61 0.42 -10.66
N PHE A 109 -14.91 -0.28 -9.77
CA PHE A 109 -15.16 -1.71 -9.51
C PHE A 109 -16.45 -2.00 -8.71
N LEU A 110 -17.24 -0.99 -8.33
CA LEU A 110 -18.49 -1.14 -7.57
C LEU A 110 -19.72 -0.51 -8.26
N SER A 111 -19.64 -0.17 -9.55
CA SER A 111 -20.81 0.23 -10.34
C SER A 111 -21.54 -0.95 -10.97
#